data_AF-A0A535BG11-F1
#
_entry.id   AF-A0A535BG11-F1
#
_cell.length_a   1.000
_cell.length_b   1.000
_cell.length_c   1.000
_cell.angle_alpha   90.00
_cell.angle_beta   90.00
_cell.angle_gamma   90.00
#
_symmetry.space_group_name_H-M   'P 1'
#
loop_
_entity.id
_entity.type
_entity.pdbx_description
1 polymer ?
#
loop_
_entity_poly.entity_id
_entity_poly.type
_entity_poly.pdbx_seq_one_letter_code
_entity_poly.pdbx_strand_id
1 'polypeptide(L)'
;RCYAFGQAVRKAIETWDTDKRVAVMASGGLSHVVIDEEIDQMTIEALKNKKPEGLWRLPRERLWGGTSEILNWVALGGVVESMELKYLEYVTTYRSPAATGCGMGFAYWM
;
A
#
# COMPACT_ATOMS: atom_id res chain seq x y z
N ARG A 1 1.73 2.30 13.00
CA ARG A 1 1.63 0.88 13.46
C ARG A 1 1.88 -0.08 12.30
N CYS A 2 1.09 -0.04 11.22
CA CYS A 2 1.29 -0.92 10.05
C CYS A 2 2.69 -0.80 9.42
N TYR A 3 3.21 0.42 9.25
CA TYR A 3 4.55 0.63 8.70
C TYR A 3 5.66 -0.05 9.53
N ALA A 4 5.65 0.18 10.85
CA ALA A 4 6.59 -0.46 11.78
C ALA A 4 6.43 -2.00 11.80
N PHE A 5 5.20 -2.51 11.64
CA PHE A 5 4.97 -3.95 11.46
C PHE A 5 5.66 -4.46 10.18
N GLY A 6 5.56 -3.74 9.06
CA GLY A 6 6.29 -4.05 7.84
C GLY A 6 7.81 -4.10 8.02
N GLN A 7 8.37 -3.12 8.74
CA GLN A 7 9.80 -3.12 9.07
C GLN A 7 10.20 -4.34 9.90
N ALA A 8 9.36 -4.76 10.85
CA ALA A 8 9.59 -5.97 11.64
C ALA A 8 9.52 -7.24 10.77
N VAL A 9 8.60 -7.30 9.80
CA VAL A 9 8.51 -8.40 8.82
C VAL A 9 9.77 -8.47 7.96
N ARG A 10 10.24 -7.33 7.41
CA ARG A 10 11.52 -7.29 6.67
C ARG A 10 12.67 -7.84 7.52
N LYS A 11 12.81 -7.35 8.75
CA LYS A 11 13.86 -7.82 9.67
C LYS A 11 13.77 -9.32 9.93
N ALA A 12 12.56 -9.85 10.15
CA ALA A 12 12.36 -11.28 10.35
C ALA A 12 12.80 -12.09 9.12
N ILE A 13 12.47 -11.63 7.91
CA ILE A 13 12.90 -12.27 6.65
C ILE A 13 14.42 -12.22 6.50
N GLU A 14 15.06 -11.06 6.73
CA GLU A 14 16.50 -10.87 6.58
C GLU A 14 17.33 -11.68 7.58
N THR A 15 16.79 -11.93 8.78
CA THR A 15 17.45 -12.71 9.84
C THR A 15 17.12 -14.20 9.80
N TRP A 16 16.28 -14.66 8.86
CA TRP A 16 15.93 -16.06 8.73
C TRP A 16 17.09 -16.83 8.10
N ASP A 17 17.65 -17.80 8.84
CA ASP A 17 18.80 -18.62 8.42
C ASP A 17 18.42 -19.61 7.31
N THR A 18 18.22 -19.10 6.10
CA THR A 18 17.92 -19.87 4.89
C THR A 18 18.30 -19.06 3.64
N ASP A 19 18.72 -19.76 2.58
CA ASP A 19 18.98 -19.14 1.26
C ASP A 19 17.72 -19.08 0.38
N LYS A 20 16.57 -18.74 0.98
CA LYS A 20 15.30 -18.68 0.24
C LYS A 20 15.04 -17.27 -0.27
N ARG A 21 14.57 -17.20 -1.51
CA ARG A 21 13.99 -15.98 -2.06
C ARG A 21 12.57 -15.82 -1.54
N VAL A 22 12.30 -14.70 -0.87
CA VAL A 22 10.98 -14.39 -0.30
C VAL A 22 10.36 -13.25 -1.07
N ALA A 23 9.11 -13.42 -1.50
CA ALA A 23 8.28 -12.35 -2.04
C ALA A 23 7.24 -11.96 -0.98
N VAL A 24 7.02 -10.66 -0.81
CA VAL A 24 5.99 -10.12 0.08
C VAL A 24 4.95 -9.39 -0.77
N MET A 25 3.69 -9.73 -0.58
CA MET A 25 2.57 -9.16 -1.33
C MET A 25 1.58 -8.52 -0.37
N ALA A 26 1.26 -7.25 -0.59
CA ALA A 26 0.03 -6.66 -0.09
C ALA A 26 -1.03 -6.73 -1.17
N SER A 27 -2.25 -7.05 -0.78
CA SER A 27 -3.42 -7.06 -1.64
C SER A 27 -4.52 -6.18 -1.05
N GLY A 28 -5.52 -5.90 -1.87
CA GLY A 28 -6.59 -4.98 -1.56
C GLY A 28 -6.26 -3.54 -1.96
N GLY A 29 -7.15 -2.64 -1.60
CA GLY A 29 -7.03 -1.21 -1.88
C GLY A 29 -7.30 -0.83 -3.35
N LEU A 30 -7.15 0.45 -3.71
CA LEU A 30 -7.09 1.60 -2.80
C LEU A 30 -8.52 1.97 -2.37
N SER A 31 -9.00 3.19 -2.57
CA SER A 31 -10.34 3.58 -2.16
C SER A 31 -11.44 2.70 -2.80
N HIS A 32 -12.32 2.12 -1.98
CA HIS A 32 -13.52 1.41 -2.41
C HIS A 32 -14.47 1.18 -1.22
N VAL A 33 -15.79 1.19 -1.36
CA VAL A 33 -16.65 1.17 -2.57
C VAL A 33 -16.88 2.55 -3.20
N VAL A 34 -16.61 3.61 -2.43
CA VAL A 34 -16.61 5.00 -2.87
C VAL A 34 -15.17 5.38 -3.20
N ILE A 35 -14.96 5.85 -4.42
CA ILE A 35 -13.66 6.32 -4.87
C ILE A 35 -13.35 7.64 -4.17
N ASP A 36 -12.14 7.70 -3.64
CA ASP A 36 -11.56 8.85 -3.00
C ASP A 36 -10.12 9.00 -3.53
N GLU A 37 -9.99 9.67 -4.68
CA GLU A 37 -8.71 9.75 -5.38
C GLU A 37 -7.64 10.51 -4.59
N GLU A 38 -8.03 11.40 -3.67
CA GLU A 38 -7.06 12.15 -2.89
C GLU A 38 -6.33 11.25 -1.89
N ILE A 39 -7.02 10.38 -1.14
CA ILE A 39 -6.34 9.45 -0.22
C ILE A 39 -5.50 8.41 -0.99
N ASP A 40 -5.96 8.05 -2.20
CA ASP A 40 -5.24 7.16 -3.11
C ASP A 40 -3.92 7.80 -3.56
N GLN A 41 -3.97 9.04 -4.04
CA GLN A 41 -2.78 9.79 -4.45
C GLN A 41 -1.84 10.08 -3.27
N MET A 42 -2.36 10.39 -2.08
CA MET A 42 -1.53 10.52 -0.87
C MET A 42 -0.75 9.24 -0.59
N THR A 43 -1.40 8.08 -0.72
CA THR A 43 -0.77 6.78 -0.51
C THR A 43 0.30 6.49 -1.58
N ILE A 44 -0.06 6.69 -2.86
CA ILE A 44 0.83 6.45 -4.01
C ILE A 44 2.07 7.34 -3.94
N GLU A 45 1.90 8.65 -3.73
CA GLU A 45 3.03 9.59 -3.72
C GLU A 45 3.93 9.36 -2.50
N ALA A 46 3.38 8.95 -1.35
CA ALA A 46 4.19 8.60 -0.20
C ALA A 46 5.05 7.34 -0.44
N LEU A 47 4.49 6.31 -1.08
CA LEU A 47 5.23 5.10 -1.46
C LEU A 47 6.29 5.38 -2.54
N LYS A 48 5.90 6.09 -3.60
CA LYS A 48 6.76 6.43 -4.74
C LYS A 48 7.96 7.27 -4.34
N ASN A 49 7.75 8.27 -3.47
CA ASN A 49 8.81 9.16 -3.02
C ASN A 49 9.54 8.68 -1.76
N LYS A 50 9.25 7.46 -1.27
CA LYS A 50 9.80 6.91 -0.02
C LYS A 50 9.65 7.86 1.18
N LYS A 51 8.47 8.48 1.31
CA LYS A 51 8.12 9.43 2.38
C LYS A 51 7.17 8.79 3.38
N PRO A 52 7.66 8.02 4.36
CA PRO A 52 6.80 7.26 5.26
C PRO A 52 5.90 8.16 6.12
N GLU A 53 6.28 9.42 6.35
CA GLU A 53 5.47 10.41 7.05
C GLU A 53 4.12 10.65 6.38
N GLY A 54 4.07 10.58 5.05
CA GLY A 54 2.83 10.68 4.28
C GLY A 54 1.88 9.52 4.58
N LEU A 55 2.42 8.31 4.70
CA LEU A 55 1.65 7.12 5.08
C LEU A 55 1.18 7.16 6.53
N TRP A 56 1.96 7.74 7.44
CA TRP A 56 1.60 7.85 8.86
C TRP A 56 0.50 8.88 9.13
N ARG A 57 0.37 9.86 8.23
CA ARG A 57 -0.56 10.98 8.33
C ARG A 57 -1.83 10.80 7.51
N LEU A 58 -2.03 9.63 6.88
CA LEU A 58 -3.28 9.33 6.19
C LEU A 58 -4.49 9.56 7.13
N PRO A 59 -5.55 10.27 6.66
CA PRO A 59 -6.71 10.63 7.47
C PRO A 59 -7.47 9.37 7.91
N ARG A 60 -7.49 9.10 9.22
CA ARG A 60 -8.04 7.85 9.78
C ARG A 60 -9.52 7.70 9.54
N GLU A 61 -10.24 8.81 9.58
CA GLU A 61 -11.66 8.92 9.32
C GLU A 61 -12.06 8.53 7.89
N ARG A 62 -11.10 8.51 6.95
CA ARG A 62 -11.29 8.06 5.56
C ARG A 62 -10.88 6.61 5.32
N LEU A 63 -10.16 6.00 6.27
CA LEU A 63 -9.73 4.59 6.24
C LEU A 63 -10.79 3.67 6.86
N TRP A 64 -11.95 3.55 6.23
CA TRP A 64 -13.07 2.73 6.69
C TRP A 64 -13.58 1.81 5.58
N GLY A 65 -14.26 0.71 5.96
CA GLY A 65 -14.75 -0.27 4.99
C GLY A 65 -13.62 -0.83 4.13
N GLY A 66 -13.87 -0.99 2.83
CA GLY A 66 -12.88 -1.46 1.86
C GLY A 66 -11.64 -0.56 1.76
N THR A 67 -11.81 0.76 1.81
CA THR A 67 -10.70 1.74 1.79
C THR A 67 -9.68 1.52 2.90
N SER A 68 -10.06 0.88 4.02
CA SER A 68 -9.10 0.54 5.09
C SER A 68 -7.99 -0.43 4.65
N GLU A 69 -8.16 -1.15 3.54
CA GLU A 69 -7.13 -2.02 2.94
C GLU A 69 -5.88 -1.27 2.47
N ILE A 70 -5.95 0.07 2.32
CA ILE A 70 -4.77 0.94 2.16
C ILE A 70 -3.73 0.67 3.27
N LEU A 71 -4.16 0.25 4.47
CA LEU A 71 -3.25 -0.10 5.56
C LEU A 71 -2.34 -1.31 5.25
N ASN A 72 -2.74 -2.20 4.33
CA ASN A 72 -1.87 -3.28 3.83
C ASN A 72 -0.72 -2.69 3.00
N TRP A 73 -0.99 -1.68 2.17
CA TRP A 73 0.02 -0.95 1.42
C TRP A 73 0.97 -0.18 2.35
N VAL A 74 0.46 0.40 3.44
CA VAL A 74 1.29 1.03 4.49
C VAL A 74 2.22 0.01 5.15
N ALA A 75 1.76 -1.21 5.40
CA ALA A 75 2.62 -2.28 5.90
C ALA A 75 3.68 -2.69 4.87
N LEU A 76 3.28 -2.88 3.60
CA LEU A 76 4.23 -3.19 2.52
C LEU A 76 5.31 -2.12 2.40
N GLY A 77 4.97 -0.83 2.51
CA GLY A 77 5.93 0.26 2.49
C GLY A 77 7.06 0.12 3.51
N GLY A 78 6.76 -0.41 4.70
CA GLY A 78 7.78 -0.71 5.72
C GLY A 78 8.65 -1.94 5.39
N VAL A 79 8.12 -2.86 4.58
CA VAL A 79 8.88 -4.03 4.09
C VAL A 79 9.85 -3.63 2.99
N VAL A 80 9.45 -2.73 2.08
CA VAL A 80 10.20 -2.41 0.85
C VAL A 80 11.05 -1.13 0.93
N GLU A 81 11.25 -0.56 2.12
CA GLU A 81 11.87 0.76 2.33
C GLU A 81 13.23 0.94 1.60
N SER A 82 14.08 -0.09 1.65
CA SER A 82 15.39 -0.11 0.99
C SER A 82 15.36 -0.45 -0.49
N MET A 83 14.22 -0.94 -1.02
CA MET A 83 14.08 -1.41 -2.41
C MET A 83 13.72 -0.27 -3.36
N GLU A 84 14.07 -0.40 -4.63
CA GLU A 84 13.71 0.57 -5.67
C GLU A 84 12.32 0.26 -6.21
N LEU A 85 11.46 1.28 -6.32
CA LEU A 85 10.18 1.13 -7.00
C LEU A 85 10.44 0.98 -8.51
N LYS A 86 10.07 -0.18 -9.08
CA LYS A 86 10.31 -0.48 -10.50
C LYS A 86 9.12 -0.20 -11.38
N TYR A 87 7.91 -0.35 -10.84
CA TYR A 87 6.68 -0.08 -11.55
C TYR A 87 5.61 0.38 -10.58
N LEU A 88 4.81 1.34 -11.01
CA LEU A 88 3.59 1.74 -10.35
C LEU A 88 2.60 2.20 -11.40
N GLU A 89 1.42 1.61 -11.37
CA GLU A 89 0.28 2.07 -12.15
C GLU A 89 -0.94 2.17 -11.23
N TYR A 90 -1.78 3.16 -11.52
CA TYR A 90 -3.01 3.41 -10.82
C TYR A 90 -4.09 3.74 -11.85
N VAL A 91 -5.24 3.07 -11.72
CA VAL A 91 -6.41 3.30 -12.56
C VAL A 91 -7.63 3.51 -11.67
N THR A 92 -8.29 4.65 -11.83
CA THR A 92 -9.57 4.89 -11.18
C THR A 92 -10.66 4.12 -11.92
N THR A 93 -11.09 2.97 -11.38
CA THR A 93 -12.16 2.15 -11.98
C THR A 93 -13.53 2.66 -11.54
N TYR A 94 -13.99 3.69 -12.25
CA TYR A 94 -15.26 4.35 -11.98
C TYR A 94 -16.47 3.42 -12.18
N ARG A 95 -17.52 3.79 -11.44
CA ARG A 95 -18.72 3.02 -11.10
C ARG A 95 -19.24 1.97 -12.10
N SER A 96 -19.58 0.82 -11.52
CA SER A 96 -20.53 -0.15 -12.06
C SER A 96 -22.00 0.31 -11.86
N PRO A 97 -22.99 -0.30 -12.55
CA PRO A 97 -24.42 -0.08 -12.28
C PRO A 97 -24.85 -0.35 -10.83
N ALA A 98 -24.08 -1.14 -10.07
CA ALA A 98 -24.29 -1.38 -8.65
C ALA A 98 -23.71 -0.25 -7.75
N ALA A 99 -23.32 0.87 -8.36
CA ALA A 99 -22.72 2.04 -7.70
C ALA A 99 -21.38 1.79 -7.00
N THR A 100 -20.67 0.72 -7.39
CA THR A 100 -19.36 0.35 -6.82
C THR A 100 -18.21 0.81 -7.72
N GLY A 101 -17.16 1.39 -7.14
CA GLY A 101 -15.91 1.71 -7.83
C GLY A 101 -14.69 1.39 -6.97
N CYS A 102 -13.51 1.36 -7.59
CA CYS A 102 -12.25 1.09 -6.89
C CYS A 102 -11.08 1.86 -7.51
N GLY A 103 -10.22 2.45 -6.68
CA GLY A 103 -8.91 2.92 -7.12
C GLY A 103 -7.94 1.73 -7.25
N MET A 104 -7.76 1.18 -8.45
CA MET A 104 -6.92 -0.01 -8.64
C MET A 104 -5.45 0.39 -8.78
N GLY A 105 -4.61 -0.03 -7.82
CA GLY A 105 -3.16 0.15 -7.87
C GLY A 105 -2.42 -1.16 -8.09
N PHE A 106 -1.35 -1.11 -8.89
CA PHE A 106 -0.35 -2.17 -8.97
C PHE A 106 1.05 -1.57 -8.88
N ALA A 107 1.90 -2.13 -8.02
CA ALA A 107 3.27 -1.70 -7.87
C ALA A 107 4.17 -2.87 -7.48
N TYR A 108 5.45 -2.81 -7.90
CA TYR A 108 6.46 -3.74 -7.39
C TYR A 108 7.81 -3.06 -7.20
N TRP A 109 8.57 -3.60 -6.24
CA TRP A 109 9.88 -3.12 -5.84
C TRP A 109 10.90 -4.23 -6.00
N MET A 110 12.15 -3.86 -6.31
CA MET A 110 13.32 -4.76 -6.33
C MET A 110 14.58 -4.04 -5.86
#